data_AF-A0A8S1ZML3-F1
#
_entry.id   AF-A0A8S1ZML3-F1
#
_cell.length_a   1.000
_cell.length_b   1.000
_cell.length_c   1.000
_cell.angle_alpha   90.00
_cell.angle_beta   90.00
_cell.angle_gamma   90.00
#
_symmetry.space_group_name_H-M   'P 1'
#
loop_
_entity.id
_entity.type
_entity.pdbx_description
1 polymer ?
#
loop_
_entity_poly.entity_id
_entity_poly.type
_entity_poly.pdbx_seq_one_letter_code
_entity_poly.pdbx_strand_id
1 'polypeptide(L)'
;MSQPHHMHTFCDDQLSDNFTQTSSYKSNRETLLSSLRDHSSLGTYSNATIGLSPNTVYGMFLCRGDLPKTSCSDCVKTATLEITKNNCTSRKTALIYYEECMVRYSNVSFFTLVEDGPYAARYSVALFPTSIFSSFQQTLSNKVEQLIILIGSKSSLSASTPYYEKDISRVNALEGSYTLDTVVQCSPDLDSANCGVCLRLVVNSLSGCCTNARWGQFNLPKCLLKYDTTGLPTSQSPSGSSSINVMKGNEIFRRIFITALTTSVLALVGL
;
A
#
# COMPACT_ATOMS: atom_id res chain seq x y z
N MET A 1 17.15 9.08 -15.08
CA MET A 1 16.37 8.72 -13.88
C MET A 1 16.70 7.28 -13.54
N SER A 2 16.80 6.91 -12.26
CA SER A 2 17.05 5.53 -11.86
C SER A 2 15.87 4.62 -12.21
N GLN A 3 16.13 3.35 -12.50
CA GLN A 3 15.08 2.36 -12.73
C GLN A 3 14.24 2.18 -11.46
N PRO A 4 12.90 2.07 -11.57
CA PRO A 4 12.02 1.76 -10.43
C PRO A 4 12.43 0.44 -9.76
N HIS A 5 12.36 0.38 -8.42
CA HIS A 5 12.80 -0.80 -7.68
C HIS A 5 11.64 -1.75 -7.40
N HIS A 6 11.63 -2.90 -8.09
CA HIS A 6 10.57 -3.92 -7.96
C HIS A 6 10.60 -4.54 -6.56
N MET A 7 9.44 -4.66 -5.92
CA MET A 7 9.29 -5.34 -4.63
C MET A 7 8.67 -6.72 -4.81
N HIS A 8 7.46 -6.78 -5.39
CA HIS A 8 6.78 -8.06 -5.62
C HIS A 8 5.64 -7.93 -6.63
N THR A 9 5.28 -9.04 -7.28
CA THR A 9 4.09 -9.14 -8.14
C THR A 9 3.21 -10.28 -7.65
N PHE A 10 1.99 -9.96 -7.27
CA PHE A 10 0.94 -10.92 -6.95
C PHE A 10 0.05 -11.14 -8.18
N CYS A 11 -0.15 -12.42 -8.52
CA CYS A 11 -1.07 -12.85 -9.56
C CYS A 11 -2.06 -13.81 -8.89
N ASP A 12 -3.35 -13.75 -9.24
CA ASP A 12 -4.31 -14.74 -8.75
C ASP A 12 -3.91 -16.15 -9.22
N ASP A 13 -3.83 -17.08 -8.29
CA ASP A 13 -3.40 -18.45 -8.55
C ASP A 13 -4.56 -19.34 -9.04
N GLN A 14 -5.82 -18.92 -8.87
CA GLN A 14 -7.02 -19.66 -9.27
C GLN A 14 -7.09 -19.84 -10.80
N LEU A 15 -6.65 -21.01 -11.29
CA LEU A 15 -6.59 -21.33 -12.73
C LEU A 15 -7.98 -21.30 -13.42
N SER A 16 -9.07 -21.55 -12.67
CA SER A 16 -10.45 -21.52 -13.18
C SER A 16 -10.94 -20.11 -13.54
N ASP A 17 -10.25 -19.06 -13.08
CA ASP A 17 -10.59 -17.67 -13.37
C ASP A 17 -9.72 -17.03 -14.44
N ASN A 18 -8.84 -17.80 -15.11
CA ASN A 18 -8.01 -17.27 -16.20
C ASN A 18 -8.84 -16.86 -17.42
N PHE A 19 -8.41 -15.82 -18.12
CA PHE A 19 -9.01 -15.39 -19.38
C PHE A 19 -8.23 -15.98 -20.58
N THR A 20 -8.88 -16.12 -21.73
CA THR A 20 -8.22 -16.60 -22.97
C THR A 20 -7.55 -15.46 -23.72
N GLN A 21 -6.47 -15.76 -24.46
CA GLN A 21 -5.70 -14.73 -25.17
C GLN A 21 -6.48 -14.00 -26.28
N THR A 22 -7.67 -14.46 -26.63
CA THR A 22 -8.59 -13.84 -27.59
C THR A 22 -9.83 -13.22 -26.94
N SER A 23 -9.94 -13.24 -25.62
CA SER A 23 -11.10 -12.71 -24.90
C SER A 23 -11.19 -11.18 -24.92
N SER A 24 -12.41 -10.65 -24.84
CA SER A 24 -12.65 -9.22 -24.64
C SER A 24 -12.01 -8.72 -23.35
N TYR A 25 -11.94 -9.54 -22.30
CA TYR A 25 -11.25 -9.21 -21.05
C TYR A 25 -9.79 -8.81 -21.28
N LYS A 26 -9.04 -9.56 -22.10
CA LYS A 26 -7.65 -9.22 -22.45
C LYS A 26 -7.57 -7.83 -23.06
N SER A 27 -8.40 -7.55 -24.07
CA SER A 27 -8.39 -6.25 -24.73
C SER A 27 -8.72 -5.12 -23.74
N ASN A 28 -9.74 -5.33 -22.90
CA ASN A 28 -10.13 -4.36 -21.88
C ASN A 28 -9.02 -4.13 -20.85
N ARG A 29 -8.28 -5.18 -20.44
CA ARG A 29 -7.10 -5.07 -19.56
C ARG A 29 -5.99 -4.24 -20.21
N GLU A 30 -5.67 -4.49 -21.48
CA GLU A 30 -4.64 -3.70 -22.18
C GLU A 30 -5.03 -2.22 -22.32
N THR A 31 -6.30 -1.95 -22.65
CA THR A 31 -6.84 -0.59 -22.70
C THR A 31 -6.78 0.09 -21.33
N LEU A 32 -7.16 -0.63 -20.27
CA LEU A 32 -7.08 -0.15 -18.90
C LEU A 32 -5.63 0.20 -18.51
N LEU A 33 -4.69 -0.71 -18.71
CA LEU A 33 -3.28 -0.48 -18.41
C LEU A 33 -2.70 0.68 -19.21
N SER A 34 -3.13 0.86 -20.47
CA SER A 34 -2.76 2.05 -21.26
C SER A 34 -3.30 3.34 -20.64
N SER A 35 -4.58 3.36 -20.28
CA SER A 35 -5.20 4.51 -19.64
C SER A 35 -4.49 4.89 -18.33
N LEU A 36 -4.08 3.90 -17.52
CA LEU A 36 -3.32 4.16 -16.29
C LEU A 36 -1.94 4.79 -16.58
N ARG A 37 -1.23 4.34 -17.62
CA ARG A 37 0.03 4.97 -18.04
C ARG A 37 -0.17 6.43 -18.43
N ASP A 38 -1.20 6.73 -19.21
CA ASP A 38 -1.46 8.07 -19.69
C ASP A 38 -1.79 9.02 -18.51
N HIS A 39 -2.66 8.57 -17.61
CA HIS A 39 -3.05 9.34 -16.41
C HIS A 39 -1.91 9.52 -15.39
N SER A 40 -0.90 8.65 -15.38
CA SER A 40 0.27 8.78 -14.48
C SER A 40 1.10 10.05 -14.70
N SER A 41 0.92 10.71 -15.85
CA SER A 41 1.53 12.02 -16.11
C SER A 41 0.81 13.18 -15.41
N LEU A 42 -0.44 12.99 -15.00
CA LEU A 42 -1.30 14.05 -14.48
C LEU A 42 -1.26 14.14 -12.95
N GLY A 43 -1.18 12.99 -12.28
CA GLY A 43 -1.22 12.90 -10.81
C GLY A 43 -0.61 11.61 -10.26
N THR A 44 -0.60 11.51 -8.93
CA THR A 44 -0.02 10.38 -8.18
C THR A 44 -0.99 9.22 -7.96
N TYR A 45 -2.24 9.38 -8.36
CA TYR A 45 -3.28 8.36 -8.29
C TYR A 45 -4.24 8.52 -9.46
N SER A 46 -4.71 7.40 -9.99
CA SER A 46 -5.88 7.35 -10.85
C SER A 46 -6.50 5.97 -10.78
N ASN A 47 -7.79 5.89 -11.07
CA ASN A 47 -8.50 4.65 -11.29
C ASN A 47 -9.24 4.69 -12.63
N ALA A 48 -9.56 3.51 -13.15
CA ALA A 48 -10.32 3.38 -14.39
C ALA A 48 -11.12 2.07 -14.37
N THR A 49 -12.23 2.08 -15.11
CA THR A 49 -13.06 0.89 -15.36
C THR A 49 -13.27 0.78 -16.86
N ILE A 50 -12.93 -0.37 -17.44
CA ILE A 50 -13.04 -0.60 -18.89
C ILE A 50 -13.86 -1.85 -19.16
N GLY A 51 -14.76 -1.76 -20.15
CA GLY A 51 -15.57 -2.88 -20.61
C GLY A 51 -16.87 -3.08 -19.83
N LEU A 52 -17.69 -3.99 -20.33
CA LEU A 52 -19.00 -4.35 -19.77
C LEU A 52 -18.99 -5.80 -19.29
N SER A 53 -19.89 -6.11 -18.35
CA SER A 53 -20.05 -7.47 -17.81
C SER A 53 -20.28 -8.49 -18.94
N PRO A 54 -19.62 -9.67 -18.91
CA PRO A 54 -18.76 -10.20 -17.84
C PRO A 54 -17.26 -9.84 -17.97
N ASN A 55 -16.90 -8.93 -18.88
CA ASN A 55 -15.51 -8.60 -19.24
C ASN A 55 -15.05 -7.24 -18.68
N THR A 56 -15.72 -6.71 -17.66
CA THR A 56 -15.32 -5.46 -17.01
C THR A 56 -13.99 -5.66 -16.26
N VAL A 57 -13.10 -4.68 -16.39
CA VAL A 57 -11.81 -4.64 -15.69
C VAL A 57 -11.71 -3.35 -14.90
N TYR A 58 -11.45 -3.47 -13.60
CA TYR A 58 -11.20 -2.38 -12.68
C TYR A 58 -9.70 -2.26 -12.46
N GLY A 59 -9.16 -1.03 -12.46
CA GLY A 59 -7.75 -0.82 -12.19
C GLY A 59 -7.44 0.51 -11.55
N MET A 60 -6.27 0.56 -10.91
CA MET A 60 -5.72 1.80 -10.36
C MET A 60 -4.20 1.75 -10.31
N PHE A 61 -3.60 2.93 -10.14
CA PHE A 61 -2.25 3.06 -9.64
C PHE A 61 -2.22 4.00 -8.44
N LEU A 62 -1.21 3.83 -7.59
CA LEU A 62 -0.87 4.77 -6.52
C LEU A 62 0.66 4.92 -6.46
N CYS A 63 1.15 6.13 -6.67
CA CYS A 63 2.54 6.50 -6.48
C CYS A 63 2.75 7.05 -5.07
N ARG A 64 3.98 6.88 -4.56
CA ARG A 64 4.38 7.51 -3.30
C ARG A 64 4.34 9.03 -3.42
N GLY A 65 3.78 9.69 -2.41
CA GLY A 65 3.39 11.09 -2.47
C GLY A 65 4.53 12.12 -2.52
N ASP A 66 5.74 11.73 -2.17
CA ASP A 66 6.97 12.54 -2.24
C ASP A 66 7.67 12.48 -3.61
N LEU A 67 7.16 11.70 -4.55
CA LEU A 67 7.81 11.53 -5.85
C LEU A 67 7.48 12.67 -6.81
N PRO A 68 8.45 13.10 -7.64
CA PRO A 68 8.15 13.94 -8.77
C PRO A 68 7.27 13.19 -9.77
N LYS A 69 6.40 13.91 -10.49
CA LYS A 69 5.46 13.33 -11.46
C LYS A 69 6.15 12.43 -12.49
N THR A 70 7.37 12.78 -12.91
CA THR A 70 8.15 11.99 -13.86
C THR A 70 8.51 10.61 -13.30
N SER A 71 9.00 10.54 -12.06
CA SER A 71 9.33 9.26 -11.40
C SER A 71 8.08 8.41 -11.15
N CYS A 72 6.95 9.04 -10.80
CA CYS A 72 5.67 8.35 -10.71
C CYS A 72 5.27 7.75 -12.07
N SER A 73 5.28 8.56 -13.13
CA SER A 73 4.97 8.09 -14.50
C SER A 73 5.88 6.96 -14.94
N ASP A 74 7.19 7.07 -14.71
CA ASP A 74 8.17 6.04 -15.10
C ASP A 74 7.93 4.73 -14.35
N CYS A 75 7.60 4.81 -13.06
CA CYS A 75 7.21 3.64 -12.27
C CYS A 75 5.93 2.99 -12.81
N VAL A 76 4.86 3.76 -13.03
CA VAL A 76 3.58 3.21 -13.52
C VAL A 76 3.74 2.60 -14.92
N LYS A 77 4.51 3.23 -15.80
CA LYS A 77 4.84 2.67 -17.12
C LYS A 77 5.57 1.35 -17.01
N THR A 78 6.58 1.26 -16.14
CA THR A 78 7.32 0.02 -15.90
C THR A 78 6.41 -1.07 -15.33
N ALA A 79 5.65 -0.73 -14.27
CA ALA A 79 4.75 -1.64 -13.58
C ALA A 79 3.65 -2.20 -14.49
N THR A 80 3.02 -1.36 -15.33
CA THR A 80 1.97 -1.80 -16.28
C THR A 80 2.51 -2.73 -17.37
N LEU A 81 3.79 -2.61 -17.74
CA LEU A 81 4.43 -3.54 -18.68
C LEU A 81 4.81 -4.86 -17.99
N GLU A 82 5.35 -4.80 -16.77
CA GLU A 82 5.78 -6.00 -16.03
C GLU A 82 4.62 -6.84 -15.49
N ILE A 83 3.50 -6.23 -15.08
CA ILE A 83 2.34 -6.94 -14.51
C ILE A 83 1.62 -7.87 -15.51
N THR A 84 1.95 -7.80 -16.80
CA THR A 84 1.38 -8.68 -17.84
C THR A 84 2.30 -9.83 -18.22
N LYS A 85 3.47 -9.95 -17.60
CA LYS A 85 4.47 -10.98 -17.88
C LYS A 85 4.35 -12.18 -16.93
N ASN A 86 5.12 -13.22 -17.22
CA ASN A 86 5.30 -14.39 -16.36
C ASN A 86 3.95 -14.99 -15.91
N ASN A 87 3.78 -15.19 -14.60
CA ASN A 87 2.63 -15.85 -13.98
C ASN A 87 1.32 -15.06 -14.11
N CYS A 88 1.38 -13.77 -14.48
CA CYS A 88 0.21 -12.90 -14.61
C CYS A 88 -0.36 -12.85 -16.04
N THR A 89 0.24 -13.54 -17.01
CA THR A 89 -0.06 -13.39 -18.45
C THR A 89 -1.56 -13.48 -18.77
N SER A 90 -2.27 -14.45 -18.19
CA SER A 90 -3.70 -14.73 -18.42
C SER A 90 -4.58 -14.56 -17.17
N ARG A 91 -4.08 -13.88 -16.13
CA ARG A 91 -4.78 -13.74 -14.85
C ARG A 91 -5.75 -12.57 -14.88
N LYS A 92 -6.93 -12.73 -14.28
CA LYS A 92 -7.91 -11.63 -14.18
C LYS A 92 -7.60 -10.65 -13.07
N THR A 93 -6.85 -11.06 -12.04
CA THR A 93 -6.43 -10.18 -10.95
C THR A 93 -4.92 -10.21 -10.80
N ALA A 94 -4.32 -9.03 -10.68
CA ALA A 94 -2.92 -8.88 -10.35
C ALA A 94 -2.65 -7.56 -9.63
N LEU A 95 -1.61 -7.55 -8.79
CA LEU A 95 -1.12 -6.40 -8.05
C LEU A 95 0.40 -6.42 -8.05
N ILE A 96 1.03 -5.35 -8.53
CA ILE A 96 2.48 -5.20 -8.55
C ILE A 96 2.89 -4.04 -7.64
N TYR A 97 3.93 -4.27 -6.84
CA TYR A 97 4.53 -3.28 -5.97
C TYR A 97 5.96 -2.96 -6.41
N TYR A 98 6.22 -1.68 -6.55
CA TYR A 98 7.54 -1.07 -6.58
C TYR A 98 7.71 -0.21 -5.33
N GLU A 99 8.94 0.19 -5.02
CA GLU A 99 9.18 1.16 -3.96
C GLU A 99 8.46 2.49 -4.22
N GLU A 100 8.35 2.86 -5.49
CA GLU A 100 7.83 4.14 -5.95
C GLU A 100 6.32 4.15 -6.21
N CYS A 101 5.75 3.02 -6.62
CA CYS A 101 4.33 2.94 -6.97
C CYS A 101 3.78 1.52 -6.88
N MET A 102 2.46 1.41 -6.96
CA MET A 102 1.76 0.15 -7.19
C MET A 102 0.77 0.28 -8.34
N VAL A 103 0.52 -0.84 -9.01
CA VAL A 103 -0.52 -0.96 -10.04
C VAL A 103 -1.34 -2.22 -9.77
N ARG A 104 -2.67 -2.10 -9.84
CA ARG A 104 -3.59 -3.22 -9.64
C ARG A 104 -4.64 -3.26 -10.73
N TYR A 105 -5.01 -4.46 -11.14
CA TYR A 105 -6.24 -4.69 -11.88
C TYR A 105 -6.99 -5.94 -11.36
N SER A 106 -8.30 -5.98 -11.56
CA SER A 106 -9.16 -7.11 -11.21
C SER A 106 -10.46 -7.12 -12.02
N ASN A 107 -11.09 -8.29 -12.13
CA ASN A 107 -12.45 -8.46 -12.64
C ASN A 107 -13.53 -8.17 -11.59
N VAL A 108 -13.14 -7.93 -10.33
CA VAL A 108 -14.02 -7.52 -9.24
C VAL A 108 -13.60 -6.13 -8.78
N SER A 109 -14.57 -5.25 -8.55
CA SER A 109 -14.29 -3.91 -8.03
C SER A 109 -13.67 -4.02 -6.63
N PHE A 110 -12.55 -3.32 -6.42
CA PHE A 110 -11.85 -3.19 -5.14
C PHE A 110 -11.76 -1.72 -4.71
N PHE A 111 -12.49 -0.82 -5.38
CA PHE A 111 -12.52 0.59 -4.99
C PHE A 111 -13.19 0.75 -3.63
N THR A 112 -12.69 1.68 -2.82
CA THR A 112 -13.19 1.99 -1.47
C THR A 112 -13.03 0.87 -0.43
N LEU A 113 -12.54 -0.33 -0.82
CA LEU A 113 -12.38 -1.46 0.08
C LEU A 113 -11.04 -1.41 0.82
N VAL A 114 -11.08 -1.58 2.14
CA VAL A 114 -9.87 -1.79 2.95
C VAL A 114 -9.49 -3.27 2.89
N GLU A 115 -8.22 -3.54 2.57
CA GLU A 115 -7.66 -4.89 2.47
C GLU A 115 -6.36 -4.94 3.27
N ASP A 116 -6.17 -6.01 4.04
CA ASP A 116 -4.96 -6.28 4.83
C ASP A 116 -3.85 -6.97 4.01
N GLY A 117 -4.16 -7.39 2.78
CA GLY A 117 -3.21 -7.98 1.86
C GLY A 117 -3.78 -8.20 0.45
N PRO A 118 -2.95 -8.75 -0.46
CA PRO A 118 -1.56 -9.14 -0.22
C PRO A 118 -0.66 -7.91 -0.02
N TYR A 119 0.35 -8.02 0.85
CA TYR A 119 1.25 -6.90 1.17
C TYR A 119 2.71 -7.21 0.83
N ALA A 120 3.47 -6.16 0.52
CA ALA A 120 4.91 -6.23 0.31
C ALA A 120 5.64 -5.25 1.24
N ALA A 121 6.60 -5.77 1.99
CA ALA A 121 7.43 -4.99 2.91
C ALA A 121 8.90 -5.12 2.54
N ARG A 122 9.63 -4.01 2.60
CA ARG A 122 11.10 -3.98 2.53
C ARG A 122 11.64 -3.31 3.78
N TYR A 123 12.73 -3.84 4.33
CA TYR A 123 13.24 -3.37 5.62
C TYR A 123 14.73 -3.64 5.75
N SER A 124 15.36 -2.91 6.67
CA SER A 124 16.78 -3.09 7.00
C SER A 124 17.04 -4.44 7.64
N VAL A 125 18.12 -5.12 7.24
CA VAL A 125 18.67 -6.24 8.03
C VAL A 125 19.35 -5.74 9.30
N ALA A 126 19.89 -4.51 9.29
CA ALA A 126 20.45 -3.88 10.48
C ALA A 126 19.35 -3.60 11.51
N LEU A 127 19.46 -4.21 12.68
CA LEU A 127 18.44 -4.14 13.72
C LEU A 127 18.81 -3.13 14.82
N PHE A 128 17.77 -2.67 15.53
CA PHE A 128 17.92 -2.06 16.83
C PHE A 128 18.32 -3.07 17.92
N PRO A 129 18.99 -2.60 18.99
CA PRO A 129 19.04 -3.35 20.25
C PRO A 129 17.62 -3.70 20.73
N THR A 130 17.46 -4.89 21.29
CA THR A 130 16.16 -5.36 21.81
C THR A 130 15.64 -4.51 22.96
N SER A 131 16.52 -3.84 23.70
CA SER A 131 16.20 -2.87 24.78
C SER A 131 15.36 -1.69 24.29
N ILE A 132 15.57 -1.23 23.05
CA ILE A 132 14.89 -0.06 22.49
C ILE A 132 13.59 -0.45 21.78
N PHE A 133 13.45 -1.71 21.35
CA PHE A 133 12.40 -2.13 20.43
C PHE A 133 10.97 -1.82 20.90
N SER A 134 10.61 -2.18 22.13
CA SER A 134 9.25 -1.96 22.64
C SER A 134 8.89 -0.48 22.67
N SER A 135 9.81 0.36 23.13
CA SER A 135 9.65 1.81 23.14
C SER A 135 9.57 2.40 21.72
N PHE A 136 10.37 1.88 20.78
CA PHE A 136 10.31 2.27 19.37
C PHE A 136 8.96 1.91 18.74
N GLN A 137 8.47 0.69 18.95
CA GLN A 137 7.20 0.22 18.39
C GLN A 137 6.03 1.08 18.89
N GLN A 138 6.01 1.39 20.19
CA GLN A 138 5.01 2.29 20.77
C GLN A 138 5.14 3.71 20.20
N THR A 139 6.36 4.23 20.07
CA THR A 139 6.62 5.55 19.48
C THR A 139 6.11 5.63 18.04
N LEU A 140 6.44 4.64 17.21
CA LEU A 140 6.01 4.57 15.83
C LEU A 140 4.48 4.45 15.73
N SER A 141 3.85 3.61 16.54
CA SER A 141 2.38 3.48 16.58
C SER A 141 1.71 4.81 16.95
N ASN A 142 2.16 5.46 18.02
CA ASN A 142 1.67 6.78 18.42
C ASN A 142 1.87 7.83 17.31
N LYS A 143 3.01 7.75 16.61
CA LYS A 143 3.32 8.66 15.51
C LYS A 143 2.38 8.49 14.33
N VAL A 144 2.09 7.24 13.97
CA VAL A 144 1.11 6.91 12.92
C VAL A 144 -0.29 7.39 13.31
N GLU A 145 -0.71 7.22 14.57
CA GLU A 145 -2.00 7.76 15.04
C GLU A 145 -2.10 9.28 14.92
N GLN A 146 -1.04 10.02 15.25
CA GLN A 146 -0.99 11.46 15.04
C GLN A 146 -1.14 11.82 13.55
N LEU A 147 -0.46 11.10 12.67
CA LEU A 147 -0.54 11.33 11.23
C LEU A 147 -1.92 10.95 10.65
N ILE A 148 -2.59 9.92 11.18
CA ILE A 148 -3.98 9.57 10.84
C ILE A 148 -4.91 10.75 11.13
N ILE A 149 -4.77 11.39 12.30
CA ILE A 149 -5.58 12.56 12.67
C ILE A 149 -5.31 13.72 11.71
N LEU A 150 -4.05 13.97 11.36
CA LEU A 150 -3.66 15.02 10.42
C LEU A 150 -4.29 14.78 9.04
N ILE A 151 -4.20 13.56 8.51
CA ILE A 151 -4.85 13.14 7.25
C ILE A 151 -6.35 13.43 7.30
N GLY A 152 -7.04 13.02 8.38
CA GLY A 152 -8.49 13.21 8.53
C GLY A 152 -8.91 14.67 8.68
N SER A 153 -8.02 15.52 9.20
CA SER A 153 -8.28 16.95 9.41
C SER A 153 -8.08 17.81 8.15
N LYS A 154 -7.26 17.34 7.19
CA LYS A 154 -7.01 18.07 5.94
C LYS A 154 -8.12 17.75 4.95
N SER A 155 -8.87 18.77 4.53
CA SER A 155 -9.81 18.63 3.42
C SER A 155 -9.05 18.14 2.18
N SER A 156 -9.43 16.97 1.63
CA SER A 156 -8.83 16.34 0.45
C SER A 156 -8.76 17.26 -0.80
N LEU A 157 -9.41 18.42 -0.78
CA LEU A 157 -9.56 19.36 -1.90
C LEU A 157 -8.40 20.35 -2.06
N SER A 158 -7.50 20.49 -1.07
CA SER A 158 -6.45 21.54 -1.08
C SER A 158 -5.01 21.02 -1.16
N ALA A 159 -4.79 19.71 -1.18
CA ALA A 159 -3.45 19.11 -1.21
C ALA A 159 -3.08 18.64 -2.62
N SER A 160 -1.87 18.97 -3.07
CA SER A 160 -1.31 18.44 -4.34
C SER A 160 -1.14 16.90 -4.32
N THR A 161 -1.11 16.31 -3.12
CA THR A 161 -1.08 14.87 -2.88
C THR A 161 -2.04 14.54 -1.73
N PRO A 162 -3.32 14.19 -2.00
CA PRO A 162 -4.27 13.87 -0.94
C PRO A 162 -3.83 12.63 -0.14
N TYR A 163 -4.17 12.65 1.15
CA TYR A 163 -3.89 11.57 2.12
C TYR A 163 -2.43 11.11 2.18
N TYR A 164 -1.48 12.04 2.05
CA TYR A 164 -0.06 11.81 2.25
C TYR A 164 0.45 12.73 3.36
N GLU A 165 1.08 12.16 4.39
CA GLU A 165 1.72 12.92 5.45
C GLU A 165 3.12 12.40 5.75
N LYS A 166 3.99 13.35 6.08
CA LYS A 166 5.36 13.09 6.49
C LYS A 166 5.68 13.88 7.74
N ASP A 167 6.36 13.24 8.69
CA ASP A 167 6.93 13.89 9.85
C ASP A 167 8.37 13.43 10.06
N ILE A 168 9.23 14.39 10.40
CA ILE A 168 10.58 14.12 10.88
C ILE A 168 10.68 14.71 12.28
N SER A 169 10.91 13.85 13.28
CA SER A 169 11.00 14.29 14.67
C SER A 169 12.14 13.59 15.42
N ARG A 170 12.70 14.29 16.40
CA ARG A 170 13.68 13.72 17.32
C ARG A 170 12.96 13.01 18.45
N VAL A 171 13.31 11.74 18.67
CA VAL A 171 12.81 10.92 19.77
C VAL A 171 13.92 10.75 20.79
N ASN A 172 13.60 11.03 22.05
CA ASN A 172 14.49 10.78 23.18
C ASN A 172 14.13 9.41 23.79
N ALA A 173 15.09 8.49 23.85
CA ALA A 173 14.97 7.20 24.50
C ALA A 173 16.01 7.06 25.61
N LEU A 174 15.85 6.04 26.46
CA LEU A 174 16.72 5.80 27.62
C LEU A 174 18.20 5.59 27.23
N GLU A 175 18.44 4.95 26.08
CA GLU A 175 19.78 4.61 25.57
C GLU A 175 20.28 5.62 24.51
N GLY A 176 19.69 6.81 24.47
CA GLY A 176 20.05 7.88 23.54
C GLY A 176 18.87 8.38 22.71
N SER A 177 19.14 9.32 21.82
CA SER A 177 18.12 9.93 20.97
C SER A 177 18.34 9.59 19.50
N TYR A 178 17.25 9.42 18.74
CA TYR A 178 17.28 9.25 17.29
C TYR A 178 16.37 10.24 16.59
N THR A 179 16.60 10.44 15.31
CA THR A 179 15.63 11.07 14.42
C THR A 179 14.78 9.98 13.78
N LEU A 180 13.46 10.15 13.82
CA LEU A 180 12.48 9.30 13.16
C LEU A 180 11.85 10.06 12.00
N ASP A 181 12.09 9.60 10.78
CA ASP A 181 11.36 10.02 9.57
C ASP A 181 10.21 9.03 9.37
N THR A 182 8.96 9.50 9.40
CA THR A 182 7.76 8.67 9.21
C THR A 182 6.92 9.26 8.09
N VAL A 183 6.53 8.39 7.15
CA VAL A 183 5.65 8.70 6.03
C VAL A 183 4.47 7.74 6.07
N VAL A 184 3.26 8.29 6.02
CA VAL A 184 2.02 7.54 5.84
C VAL A 184 1.30 8.02 4.59
N GLN A 185 0.64 7.08 3.91
CA GLN A 185 -0.16 7.41 2.75
C GLN A 185 -1.36 6.49 2.64
N CYS A 186 -2.51 7.02 2.21
CA CYS A 186 -3.67 6.25 1.81
C CYS A 186 -4.03 6.48 0.34
N SER A 187 -4.75 5.52 -0.22
CA SER A 187 -5.35 5.64 -1.54
C SER A 187 -6.50 6.67 -1.51
N PRO A 188 -6.56 7.61 -2.46
CA PRO A 188 -7.63 8.63 -2.53
C PRO A 188 -9.06 8.12 -2.68
N ASP A 189 -9.28 6.85 -3.04
CA ASP A 189 -10.62 6.24 -3.03
C ASP A 189 -11.08 5.75 -1.65
N LEU A 190 -10.26 5.87 -0.59
CA LEU A 190 -10.73 5.67 0.77
C LEU A 190 -11.26 6.97 1.37
N ASP A 191 -12.27 6.87 2.22
CA ASP A 191 -12.58 7.94 3.17
C ASP A 191 -11.55 7.99 4.31
N SER A 192 -11.60 9.05 5.12
CA SER A 192 -10.65 9.26 6.22
C SER A 192 -10.71 8.16 7.31
N ALA A 193 -11.88 7.59 7.57
CA ALA A 193 -12.05 6.55 8.56
C ALA A 193 -11.39 5.24 8.10
N ASN A 194 -11.69 4.83 6.87
CA ASN A 194 -11.13 3.66 6.22
C ASN A 194 -9.62 3.79 5.98
N CYS A 195 -9.14 5.00 5.68
CA CYS A 195 -7.70 5.29 5.67
C CYS A 195 -7.05 5.01 7.04
N GLY A 196 -7.66 5.48 8.13
CA GLY A 196 -7.20 5.20 9.48
C GLY A 196 -7.20 3.71 9.83
N VAL A 197 -8.22 2.95 9.40
CA VAL A 197 -8.25 1.49 9.55
C VAL A 197 -7.08 0.85 8.80
N CYS A 198 -6.86 1.22 7.53
CA CYS A 198 -5.78 0.68 6.72
C CYS A 198 -4.40 0.94 7.37
N LEU A 199 -4.12 2.17 7.80
CA LEU A 199 -2.83 2.51 8.41
C LEU A 199 -2.58 1.74 9.72
N ARG A 200 -3.62 1.48 10.52
CA ARG A 200 -3.50 0.61 11.70
C ARG A 200 -3.21 -0.85 11.35
N LEU A 201 -3.81 -1.36 10.27
CA LEU A 201 -3.48 -2.70 9.74
C LEU A 201 -2.01 -2.78 9.32
N VAL A 202 -1.46 -1.75 8.69
CA VAL A 202 -0.04 -1.68 8.34
C VAL A 202 0.82 -1.72 9.61
N VAL A 203 0.49 -0.94 10.65
CA VAL A 203 1.23 -0.97 11.92
C VAL A 203 1.20 -2.36 12.55
N ASN A 204 0.06 -3.06 12.50
CA ASN A 204 -0.06 -4.42 13.02
C ASN A 204 0.82 -5.42 12.24
N SER A 205 0.97 -5.26 10.93
CA SER A 205 1.77 -6.19 10.11
C SER A 205 3.28 -6.12 10.41
N LEU A 206 3.78 -5.02 11.00
CA LEU A 206 5.17 -4.91 11.45
C LEU A 206 5.56 -6.03 12.42
N SER A 207 4.62 -6.46 13.27
CA SER A 207 4.84 -7.52 14.27
C SER A 207 5.10 -8.90 13.65
N GLY A 208 4.71 -9.12 12.40
CA GLY A 208 4.77 -10.43 11.74
C GLY A 208 6.09 -10.74 11.02
N CYS A 209 6.91 -9.75 10.67
CA CYS A 209 8.06 -9.98 9.78
C CYS A 209 9.35 -9.24 10.10
N CYS A 210 9.25 -8.12 10.82
CA CYS A 210 10.20 -7.03 10.64
C CYS A 210 10.58 -6.37 11.96
N THR A 211 10.48 -7.15 13.04
CA THR A 211 10.81 -6.80 14.42
C THR A 211 12.23 -6.22 14.49
N ASN A 212 12.37 -5.07 15.15
CA ASN A 212 13.64 -4.33 15.33
C ASN A 212 14.25 -3.70 14.06
N ALA A 213 13.61 -3.73 12.89
CA ALA A 213 14.15 -3.04 11.73
C ALA A 213 14.26 -1.53 11.98
N ARG A 214 15.35 -0.91 11.52
CA ARG A 214 15.64 0.52 11.66
C ARG A 214 14.92 1.37 10.64
N TRP A 215 14.73 0.81 9.45
CA TRP A 215 13.88 1.39 8.45
C TRP A 215 13.02 0.30 7.83
N GLY A 216 11.85 0.70 7.37
CA GLY A 216 10.93 -0.18 6.69
C GLY A 216 9.99 0.59 5.77
N GLN A 217 9.56 -0.03 4.69
CA GLN A 217 8.47 0.41 3.84
C GLN A 217 7.51 -0.75 3.64
N PHE A 218 6.27 -0.56 4.07
CA PHE A 218 5.19 -1.54 4.05
C PHE A 218 4.10 -1.03 3.13
N ASN A 219 3.74 -1.83 2.14
CA ASN A 219 2.69 -1.49 1.19
C ASN A 219 1.55 -2.49 1.34
N LEU A 220 0.41 -2.00 1.84
CA LEU A 220 -0.88 -2.67 1.72
C LEU A 220 -1.59 -2.19 0.45
N PRO A 221 -2.67 -2.83 -0.01
CA PRO A 221 -3.37 -2.43 -1.23
C PRO A 221 -3.92 -1.01 -1.23
N LYS A 222 -4.15 -0.41 -0.06
CA LYS A 222 -4.73 0.95 0.04
C LYS A 222 -3.93 1.92 0.89
N CYS A 223 -2.82 1.50 1.48
CA CYS A 223 -2.03 2.38 2.31
C CYS A 223 -0.58 1.93 2.42
N LEU A 224 0.28 2.88 2.76
CA LEU A 224 1.70 2.70 2.95
C LEU A 224 2.12 3.29 4.30
N LEU A 225 3.04 2.59 4.96
CA LEU A 225 3.85 3.12 6.05
C LEU A 225 5.31 2.99 5.65
N LYS A 226 6.05 4.10 5.69
CA LYS A 226 7.50 4.09 5.61
C LYS A 226 8.08 4.78 6.84
N TYR A 227 9.12 4.20 7.41
CA TYR A 227 9.89 4.84 8.46
C TYR A 227 11.38 4.63 8.26
N ASP A 228 12.19 5.57 8.74
CA ASP A 228 13.65 5.48 8.80
C ASP A 228 14.14 6.14 10.08
N THR A 229 15.22 5.59 10.64
CA THR A 229 15.80 6.04 11.89
C THR A 229 17.30 6.30 11.75
N THR A 230 17.73 7.46 12.25
CA THR A 230 19.14 7.86 12.22
C THR A 230 19.62 8.29 13.61
N GLY A 231 20.90 8.04 13.91
CA GLY A 231 21.56 8.50 15.15
C GLY A 231 21.71 7.47 16.28
N LEU A 232 21.20 6.24 16.14
CA LEU A 232 21.38 5.16 17.14
C LEU A 232 22.46 4.14 16.74
N PRO A 233 23.14 3.47 17.70
CA PRO A 233 24.17 2.45 17.46
C PRO A 233 23.60 1.10 16.98
N THR A 234 24.21 0.48 15.96
CA THR A 234 23.72 -0.75 15.32
C THR A 234 24.09 -2.01 16.13
N SER A 235 23.21 -3.01 16.19
CA SER A 235 23.52 -4.32 16.80
C SER A 235 24.31 -5.24 15.88
N GLN A 236 24.34 -4.95 14.57
CA GLN A 236 25.10 -5.69 13.55
C GLN A 236 25.96 -4.72 12.72
N SER A 237 27.04 -5.26 12.15
CA SER A 237 27.92 -4.53 11.22
C SER A 237 27.12 -3.99 10.04
N PRO A 238 27.41 -2.79 9.49
CA PRO A 238 26.61 -2.19 8.43
C PRO A 238 26.84 -2.93 7.11
N SER A 239 26.10 -4.01 6.89
CA SER A 239 25.74 -4.40 5.53
C SER A 239 24.57 -3.50 5.12
N GLY A 240 24.73 -2.74 4.03
CA GLY A 240 23.64 -1.98 3.40
C GLY A 240 22.58 -2.89 2.77
N SER A 241 22.32 -4.07 3.35
CA SER A 241 21.38 -5.06 2.84
C SER A 241 19.97 -4.78 3.34
N SER A 242 19.03 -4.88 2.40
CA SER A 242 17.59 -4.90 2.66
C SER A 242 17.07 -6.34 2.54
N SER A 243 16.00 -6.64 3.26
CA SER A 243 15.20 -7.84 3.06
C SER A 243 13.81 -7.47 2.57
N ILE A 244 13.19 -8.38 1.80
CA ILE A 244 11.80 -8.24 1.34
C ILE A 244 10.98 -9.34 2.02
N ASN A 245 9.92 -8.93 2.71
CA ASN A 245 8.88 -9.82 3.23
C ASN A 245 7.60 -9.64 2.42
N VAL A 246 7.00 -10.77 2.06
CA VAL A 246 5.80 -10.83 1.24
C VAL A 246 4.84 -11.77 1.92
N MET A 247 3.62 -11.33 2.15
CA MET A 247 2.56 -12.18 2.71
C MET A 247 1.33 -12.09 1.82
N LYS A 248 0.81 -13.26 1.44
CA LYS A 248 -0.51 -13.34 0.80
C LYS A 248 -1.56 -13.01 1.87
N GLY A 249 -2.51 -12.14 1.54
CA GLY A 249 -3.66 -11.88 2.42
C GLY A 249 -4.37 -13.20 2.74
N ASN A 250 -4.99 -13.29 3.91
CA ASN A 250 -5.62 -14.53 4.34
C ASN A 250 -6.86 -14.81 3.45
N GLU A 251 -6.94 -15.99 2.82
CA GLU A 251 -8.08 -16.46 2.00
C GLU A 251 -9.44 -16.35 2.73
N ILE A 252 -9.41 -16.22 4.06
CA ILE A 252 -10.57 -16.13 4.96
C ILE A 252 -11.38 -14.83 4.76
N PHE A 253 -10.81 -13.78 4.16
CA PHE A 253 -11.38 -12.43 4.20
C PHE A 253 -12.05 -11.92 2.91
N ARG A 254 -12.41 -12.81 1.98
CA ARG A 254 -13.27 -12.46 0.83
C ARG A 254 -14.64 -11.85 1.23
N ARG A 255 -14.94 -11.71 2.53
CA ARG A 255 -16.19 -11.18 3.11
C ARG A 255 -16.09 -10.54 4.51
N ILE A 256 -15.13 -9.66 4.82
CA ILE A 256 -15.33 -8.76 5.98
C ILE A 256 -15.58 -7.34 5.49
N PHE A 257 -16.87 -7.06 5.28
CA PHE A 257 -17.40 -5.71 5.23
C PHE A 257 -17.32 -5.13 6.64
N ILE A 258 -16.30 -4.32 6.94
CA ILE A 258 -16.41 -3.39 8.06
C ILE A 258 -17.32 -2.26 7.58
N THR A 259 -18.62 -2.52 7.56
CA THR A 259 -19.60 -1.43 7.59
C THR A 259 -19.56 -0.87 9.00
N ALA A 260 -19.15 0.39 9.13
CA ALA A 260 -19.36 1.13 10.36
C ALA A 260 -20.85 1.12 10.66
N LEU A 261 -21.28 0.28 11.60
CA LEU A 261 -22.67 0.24 12.06
C LEU A 261 -22.98 1.59 12.69
N THR A 262 -23.66 2.45 11.93
CA THR A 262 -24.44 3.53 12.48
C THR A 262 -25.53 2.90 13.33
N THR A 263 -25.51 3.21 14.62
CA THR A 263 -26.51 2.80 15.58
C THR A 263 -27.90 3.26 15.12
N SER A 264 -28.75 2.32 14.76
CA SER A 264 -30.20 2.51 14.69
C SER A 264 -30.84 1.19 15.09
N VAL A 265 -30.90 0.97 16.41
CA VAL A 265 -31.79 -0.03 16.99
C VAL A 265 -33.21 0.46 16.74
N LEU A 266 -33.82 0.03 15.63
CA LEU A 266 -35.28 0.02 15.53
C LEU A 266 -35.76 -1.20 16.31
N ALA A 267 -36.30 -0.94 17.49
CA ALA A 267 -37.12 -1.89 18.21
C ALA A 267 -38.33 -2.25 17.34
N LEU A 268 -38.36 -3.48 16.81
CA LEU A 268 -39.53 -4.06 16.17
C LEU A 268 -39.39 -5.58 16.13
N VAL A 269 -39.56 -6.24 17.27
CA VAL A 269 -40.26 -7.52 17.33
C VAL A 269 -41.07 -7.54 18.64
N GLY A 270 -42.35 -7.25 18.51
CA GLY A 270 -43.35 -7.83 19.39
C GLY A 270 -43.74 -9.18 18.81
N LEU A 271 -43.54 -10.24 19.59
CA LEU A 271 -44.32 -11.47 19.68
C LEU A 271 -43.88 -12.21 20.93
#